data_AF-A0A4P2Q2K7-F1
#
_entry.id   AF-A0A4P2Q2K7-F1
#
_cell.length_a   1.000
_cell.length_b   1.000
_cell.length_c   1.000
_cell.angle_alpha   90.00
_cell.angle_beta   90.00
_cell.angle_gamma   90.00
#
_symmetry.space_group_name_H-M   'P 1'
#
loop_
_entity.id
_entity.type
_entity.pdbx_description
1 polymer ?
#
loop_
_entity_poly.entity_id
_entity_poly.type
_entity_poly.pdbx_seq_one_letter_code
_entity_poly.pdbx_strand_id
1 'polypeptide(L)'
;MLDGECWPRVARLHVGLDNLVAARAIVPPVVAFVRNAPSSQIVRTRIAETACNPAFAAMLADELLPMLRARYPVSADPDRVVLAGDSYTGLAAAHAALERPDAFGVGDVHLGHPRLGLREPPCRPARARQGR
;
A
#
# COMPACT_ATOMS: atom_id res chain seq x y z
N MET A 1 -1.93 0.49 1.75
CA MET A 1 -0.95 1.15 0.86
C MET A 1 0.34 0.34 0.83
N LEU A 2 0.66 -0.26 -0.33
CA LEU A 2 1.89 -1.01 -0.57
C LEU A 2 3.05 -0.06 -0.90
N ASP A 3 4.31 -0.45 -0.70
CA ASP A 3 5.47 0.48 -0.62
C ASP A 3 5.30 1.55 0.47
N GLY A 4 4.83 1.11 1.64
CA GLY A 4 4.51 1.96 2.78
C GLY A 4 5.65 2.89 3.23
N GLU A 5 6.91 2.60 2.88
CA GLU A 5 8.04 3.49 3.14
C GLU A 5 8.03 4.80 2.31
N CYS A 6 7.42 4.81 1.12
CA CYS A 6 7.46 5.96 0.21
C CYS A 6 6.30 6.94 0.46
N TRP A 7 5.09 6.46 0.75
CA TRP A 7 3.89 7.32 0.84
C TRP A 7 3.87 8.37 1.96
N PRO A 8 4.30 8.06 3.20
CA PRO A 8 4.30 9.03 4.29
C PRO A 8 5.41 10.08 4.11
N ARG A 9 6.52 9.68 3.48
CA ARG A 9 7.77 10.46 3.43
C ARG A 9 7.93 11.27 2.14
N VAL A 10 7.58 10.69 1.01
CA VAL A 10 7.80 11.26 -0.33
C VAL A 10 6.52 11.93 -0.81
N ALA A 11 5.43 11.17 -0.90
CA ALA A 11 4.15 11.67 -1.40
C ALA A 11 3.36 12.50 -0.36
N ARG A 12 3.79 12.49 0.92
CA ARG A 12 3.09 13.13 2.05
C ARG A 12 1.58 12.80 2.07
N LEU A 13 1.23 11.55 1.80
CA LEU A 13 -0.16 11.11 1.59
C LEU A 13 -1.11 11.54 2.72
N HIS A 14 -0.63 11.56 3.96
CA HIS A 14 -1.37 12.04 5.12
C HIS A 14 -1.94 13.45 4.94
N VAL A 15 -1.17 14.39 4.37
CA VAL A 15 -1.64 15.77 4.11
C VAL A 15 -2.79 15.78 3.10
N GLY A 16 -2.69 14.98 2.03
CA GLY A 16 -3.74 14.87 1.04
C GLY A 16 -5.04 14.31 1.64
N LEU A 17 -4.92 13.26 2.47
CA LEU A 17 -6.06 12.66 3.16
C LEU A 17 -6.69 13.62 4.17
N ASP A 18 -5.87 14.33 4.97
CA ASP A 18 -6.35 15.33 5.93
C ASP A 18 -7.14 16.44 5.21
N ASN A 19 -6.66 16.91 4.06
CA ASN A 19 -7.35 17.90 3.25
C ASN A 19 -8.69 17.39 2.72
N LEU A 20 -8.74 16.14 2.22
CA LEU A 20 -9.97 15.53 1.71
C LEU A 20 -11.01 15.31 2.84
N VAL A 21 -10.55 14.92 4.03
CA VAL A 21 -11.40 14.79 5.22
C VAL A 21 -11.92 16.16 5.66
N ALA A 22 -11.06 17.18 5.72
CA ALA A 22 -11.46 18.54 6.08
C ALA A 22 -12.49 19.12 5.08
N ALA A 23 -12.32 18.81 3.79
CA ALA A 23 -13.26 19.18 2.74
C ALA A 23 -14.53 18.32 2.70
N ARG A 24 -14.65 17.29 3.56
CA ARG A 24 -15.72 16.28 3.56
C ARG A 24 -15.88 15.54 2.22
N ALA A 25 -14.81 15.46 1.44
CA ALA A 25 -14.77 14.73 0.17
C ALA A 25 -14.66 13.22 0.38
N ILE A 26 -14.08 12.80 1.51
CA ILE A 26 -14.02 11.40 1.94
C ILE A 26 -14.40 11.27 3.41
N VAL A 27 -14.85 10.10 3.82
CA VAL A 27 -14.93 9.73 5.24
C VAL A 27 -13.52 9.50 5.81
N PRO A 28 -13.26 9.80 7.10
CA PRO A 28 -11.96 9.55 7.72
C PRO A 28 -11.51 8.09 7.55
N PRO A 29 -10.40 7.82 6.82
CA PRO A 29 -9.96 6.46 6.56
C PRO A 29 -8.96 5.96 7.61
N VAL A 30 -8.92 4.64 7.81
CA VAL A 30 -7.77 3.95 8.43
C VAL A 30 -6.82 3.56 7.30
N VAL A 31 -5.56 4.03 7.35
CA VAL A 31 -4.56 3.72 6.31
C VAL A 31 -3.39 2.94 6.90
N ALA A 32 -3.23 1.69 6.44
CA ALA A 32 -2.07 0.87 6.75
C ALA A 32 -0.99 1.01 5.66
N PHE A 33 0.22 1.37 6.08
CA PHE A 33 1.40 1.44 5.21
C PHE A 33 2.21 0.14 5.31
N VAL A 34 2.14 -0.69 4.28
CA VAL A 34 2.78 -2.00 4.23
C VAL A 34 4.15 -1.85 3.59
N ARG A 35 5.20 -2.05 4.39
CA ARG A 35 6.59 -1.91 3.95
C ARG A 35 7.09 -3.21 3.32
N ASN A 36 7.97 -3.08 2.35
CA ASN A 36 8.70 -4.24 1.82
C ASN A 36 9.63 -4.83 2.89
N ALA A 37 9.79 -6.15 2.86
CA ALA A 37 10.73 -6.83 3.76
C ALA A 37 12.17 -6.37 3.47
N PRO A 38 12.99 -6.11 4.51
CA PRO A 38 14.39 -5.77 4.31
C PRO A 38 15.13 -6.98 3.71
N SER A 39 15.77 -6.79 2.56
CA SER A 39 16.51 -7.83 1.85
C SER A 39 17.78 -7.24 1.24
N SER A 40 18.88 -8.00 1.29
CA SER A 40 20.11 -7.68 0.55
C SER A 40 19.89 -7.70 -0.97
N GLN A 41 18.80 -8.31 -1.44
CA GLN A 41 18.35 -8.37 -2.83
C GLN A 41 17.00 -7.67 -3.01
N ILE A 42 16.86 -6.46 -2.45
CA ILE A 42 15.57 -5.75 -2.32
C ILE A 42 14.75 -5.71 -3.62
N VAL A 43 15.39 -5.51 -4.77
CA VAL A 43 14.71 -5.47 -6.08
C VAL A 43 14.14 -6.83 -6.48
N ARG A 44 14.92 -7.91 -6.32
CA ARG A 44 14.48 -9.26 -6.68
C ARG A 44 13.39 -9.77 -5.75
N THR A 45 13.57 -9.58 -4.44
CA THR A 45 12.58 -9.95 -3.43
C THR A 45 11.27 -9.20 -3.67
N ARG A 46 11.32 -7.87 -3.87
CA ARG A 46 10.12 -7.06 -4.13
C ARG A 46 9.39 -7.52 -5.38
N ILE A 47 10.09 -7.79 -6.49
CA ILE A 47 9.44 -8.28 -7.71
C ILE A 47 8.79 -9.64 -7.48
N ALA A 48 9.49 -10.58 -6.84
CA ALA A 48 8.97 -11.93 -6.57
C ALA A 48 7.75 -11.93 -5.62
N GLU A 49 7.73 -11.01 -4.66
CA GLU A 49 6.60 -10.87 -3.72
C GLU A 49 5.39 -10.17 -4.35
N THR A 50 5.61 -9.24 -5.29
CA THR A 50 4.54 -8.35 -5.80
C THR A 50 4.01 -8.73 -7.19
N ALA A 51 4.76 -9.47 -8.00
CA ALA A 51 4.33 -9.87 -9.34
C ALA A 51 3.31 -11.02 -9.29
N CYS A 52 2.03 -10.69 -9.14
CA CYS A 52 0.90 -11.63 -9.17
C CYS A 52 1.12 -12.88 -8.30
N ASN A 53 1.60 -12.67 -7.07
CA ASN A 53 1.95 -13.75 -6.16
C ASN A 53 0.73 -14.12 -5.28
N PRO A 54 0.18 -15.35 -5.41
CA PRO A 54 -0.98 -15.78 -4.60
C PRO A 54 -0.68 -15.84 -3.10
N ALA A 55 0.56 -16.16 -2.71
CA ALA A 55 0.96 -16.19 -1.31
C ALA A 55 0.95 -14.77 -0.70
N PHE A 56 1.28 -13.75 -1.48
CA PHE A 56 1.18 -12.36 -1.03
C PHE A 56 -0.27 -11.94 -0.86
N ALA A 57 -1.16 -12.31 -1.80
CA ALA A 57 -2.59 -12.07 -1.67
C ALA A 57 -3.20 -12.75 -0.43
N ALA A 58 -2.82 -14.01 -0.17
CA ALA A 58 -3.24 -14.75 1.01
C ALA A 58 -2.74 -14.10 2.31
N MET A 59 -1.46 -13.72 2.39
CA MET A 59 -0.92 -13.02 3.57
C MET A 59 -1.69 -11.71 3.84
N LEU A 60 -2.00 -10.93 2.80
CA LEU A 60 -2.77 -9.69 2.96
C LEU A 60 -4.18 -9.95 3.53
N ALA A 61 -4.88 -10.97 3.01
CA ALA A 61 -6.27 -11.26 3.36
C ALA A 61 -6.45 -12.05 4.65
N ASP A 62 -5.58 -13.03 4.90
CA ASP A 62 -5.77 -14.02 5.98
C ASP A 62 -4.92 -13.71 7.22
N GLU A 63 -3.88 -12.88 7.07
CA GLU A 63 -3.02 -12.51 8.20
C GLU A 63 -3.15 -11.01 8.50
N LEU A 64 -2.79 -10.14 7.55
CA LEU A 64 -2.70 -8.71 7.80
C LEU A 64 -4.07 -8.09 8.11
N LEU A 65 -5.07 -8.34 7.27
CA LEU A 65 -6.39 -7.73 7.43
C LEU A 65 -7.07 -8.14 8.76
N PRO A 66 -7.07 -9.43 9.18
CA PRO A 66 -7.53 -9.83 10.50
C PRO A 66 -6.76 -9.16 11.63
N MET A 67 -5.43 -9.07 11.54
CA MET A 67 -4.63 -8.36 12.54
C MET A 67 -4.96 -6.88 12.66
N LEU A 68 -5.33 -6.21 11.55
CA LEU A 68 -5.74 -4.81 11.56
C LEU A 68 -7.14 -4.64 12.17
N ARG A 69 -8.10 -5.49 11.79
CA ARG A 69 -9.47 -5.50 12.33
C ARG A 69 -9.50 -5.75 13.84
N ALA A 70 -8.54 -6.52 14.37
CA ALA A 70 -8.42 -6.74 15.81
C ALA A 70 -8.00 -5.50 16.61
N ARG A 71 -7.45 -4.47 15.98
CA ARG A 71 -6.85 -3.29 16.65
C ARG A 71 -7.44 -1.95 16.24
N TYR A 72 -8.03 -1.88 15.06
CA TYR A 72 -8.53 -0.64 14.46
C TYR A 72 -9.94 -0.86 13.89
N PRO A 73 -10.76 0.20 13.76
CA PRO A 73 -12.11 0.11 13.22
C PRO A 73 -12.10 -0.06 11.68
N VAL A 74 -11.59 -1.19 11.21
CA VAL A 74 -11.54 -1.55 9.78
C VAL A 74 -12.84 -2.29 9.42
N SER A 75 -13.46 -1.90 8.31
CA SER A 75 -14.70 -2.48 7.82
C SER A 75 -14.61 -4.00 7.58
N ALA A 76 -15.69 -4.71 7.85
CA ALA A 76 -15.87 -6.11 7.43
C ALA A 76 -16.34 -6.21 5.97
N ASP A 77 -17.01 -5.16 5.46
CA ASP A 77 -17.43 -5.04 4.07
C ASP A 77 -16.21 -4.89 3.14
N PRO A 78 -15.94 -5.87 2.24
CA PRO A 78 -14.78 -5.86 1.35
C PRO A 78 -14.78 -4.64 0.42
N ASP A 79 -15.95 -4.14 0.00
CA ASP A 79 -16.05 -2.95 -0.87
C ASP A 79 -15.52 -1.67 -0.20
N ARG A 80 -15.28 -1.72 1.12
CA ARG A 80 -14.68 -0.64 1.92
C ARG A 80 -13.22 -0.90 2.28
N VAL A 81 -12.59 -1.94 1.73
CA VAL A 81 -11.18 -2.27 1.95
C VAL A 81 -10.43 -2.20 0.62
N VAL A 82 -9.61 -1.16 0.49
CA VAL A 82 -8.89 -0.86 -0.76
C VAL A 82 -7.40 -1.15 -0.62
N LEU A 83 -6.84 -1.81 -1.63
CA LEU A 83 -5.40 -1.97 -1.82
C LEU A 83 -4.92 -1.01 -2.91
N ALA A 84 -3.83 -0.29 -2.63
CA ALA A 84 -3.23 0.63 -3.58
C ALA A 84 -1.70 0.61 -3.45
N GLY A 85 -1.03 0.86 -4.57
CA GLY A 85 0.42 0.88 -4.75
C GLY A 85 0.75 1.55 -6.09
N ASP A 86 2.01 1.51 -6.53
CA ASP A 86 2.41 2.05 -7.84
C ASP A 86 3.22 0.99 -8.61
N SER A 87 3.03 0.95 -9.92
CA SER A 87 3.68 -0.03 -10.81
C SER A 87 3.47 -1.48 -10.34
N TYR A 88 4.53 -2.21 -9.99
CA TYR A 88 4.44 -3.61 -9.51
C TYR A 88 3.57 -3.78 -8.27
N THR A 89 3.55 -2.81 -7.34
CA THR A 89 2.65 -2.91 -6.18
C THR A 89 1.22 -2.52 -6.54
N GLY A 90 1.01 -1.74 -7.60
CA GLY A 90 -0.31 -1.60 -8.21
C GLY A 90 -0.80 -2.93 -8.81
N LEU A 91 0.05 -3.65 -9.55
CA LEU A 91 -0.27 -4.97 -10.06
C LEU A 91 -0.57 -5.98 -8.93
N ALA A 92 0.23 -5.96 -7.86
CA ALA A 92 0.00 -6.80 -6.68
C ALA A 92 -1.37 -6.51 -6.04
N ALA A 93 -1.74 -5.23 -5.94
CA ALA A 93 -3.03 -4.81 -5.40
C ALA A 93 -4.19 -5.29 -6.26
N ALA A 94 -4.11 -5.13 -7.59
CA ALA A 94 -5.11 -5.66 -8.51
C ALA A 94 -5.26 -7.17 -8.40
N HIS A 95 -4.12 -7.88 -8.43
CA HIS A 95 -4.10 -9.33 -8.32
C HIS A 95 -4.73 -9.80 -7.01
N ALA A 96 -4.38 -9.17 -5.88
CA ALA A 96 -4.95 -9.53 -4.58
C ALA A 96 -6.47 -9.29 -4.51
N ALA A 97 -6.98 -8.20 -5.09
CA ALA A 97 -8.42 -7.94 -5.14
C ALA A 97 -9.18 -8.93 -6.04
N LEU A 98 -8.54 -9.38 -7.14
CA LEU A 98 -9.12 -10.40 -8.02
C LEU A 98 -9.12 -11.79 -7.40
N GLU A 99 -8.02 -12.16 -6.71
CA GLU A 99 -7.91 -13.46 -6.04
C GLU A 99 -8.77 -13.53 -4.78
N ARG A 100 -8.93 -12.40 -4.06
CA ARG A 100 -9.60 -12.30 -2.75
C ARG A 100 -10.70 -11.24 -2.74
N PRO A 101 -11.74 -11.37 -3.58
CA PRO A 101 -12.88 -10.44 -3.60
C PRO A 101 -13.72 -10.50 -2.30
N ASP A 102 -13.54 -11.55 -1.50
CA ASP A 102 -14.11 -11.69 -0.15
C ASP A 102 -13.45 -10.73 0.87
N ALA A 103 -12.22 -10.28 0.60
CA ALA A 103 -11.43 -9.47 1.52
C ALA A 103 -11.24 -8.03 1.04
N PHE A 104 -11.15 -7.81 -0.27
CA PHE A 104 -10.84 -6.52 -0.88
C PHE A 104 -11.80 -6.20 -2.00
N GLY A 105 -12.27 -4.95 -2.03
CA GLY A 105 -13.06 -4.43 -3.13
C GLY A 105 -12.20 -4.26 -4.36
N VAL A 106 -12.83 -4.38 -5.54
CA VAL A 106 -12.19 -4.08 -6.84
C VAL A 106 -12.03 -2.56 -7.07
N GLY A 107 -12.37 -1.76 -6.05
CA GLY A 107 -12.37 -0.30 -6.09
C GLY A 107 -10.97 0.30 -5.97
N ASP A 108 -10.47 0.78 -7.11
CA ASP A 108 -9.31 1.66 -7.32
C ASP A 108 -7.92 1.03 -7.10
N VAL A 109 -7.44 0.36 -8.16
CA VAL A 109 -6.03 0.00 -8.32
C VAL A 109 -5.32 1.17 -9.01
N HIS A 110 -4.49 1.89 -8.26
CA HIS A 110 -3.68 2.96 -8.85
C HIS A 110 -2.56 2.37 -9.72
N LEU A 111 -2.80 2.28 -11.02
CA LEU A 111 -1.81 1.89 -12.04
C LEU A 111 -1.21 3.15 -12.69
N GLY A 112 -0.43 3.94 -11.94
CA GLY A 112 0.50 4.89 -12.56
C GLY A 112 0.70 6.23 -11.85
N HIS A 113 1.90 6.78 -12.03
CA HIS A 113 2.34 8.10 -11.57
C HIS A 113 1.29 9.21 -11.71
N PRO A 114 1.02 10.02 -10.67
CA PRO A 114 0.44 11.33 -10.88
C PRO A 114 1.43 12.16 -11.70
N ARG A 115 1.06 12.54 -12.92
CA ARG A 115 1.74 13.63 -13.63
C ARG A 115 1.39 14.97 -12.98
N LEU A 116 1.75 15.14 -11.71
CA LEU A 116 2.14 16.44 -11.17
C LEU A 116 3.62 16.58 -11.51
N GLY A 117 4.01 17.69 -12.15
CA GLY A 117 5.35 17.94 -12.72
C GLY A 117 6.50 18.04 -11.72
N LEU A 118 6.55 17.17 -10.72
CA LEU A 118 7.65 17.00 -9.79
C LEU A 118 8.43 15.77 -10.23
N ARG A 119 9.67 15.96 -10.69
CA ARG A 119 10.64 14.88 -10.80
C ARG A 119 10.89 14.34 -9.40
N GLU A 120 10.19 13.28 -9.01
CA GLU A 120 10.43 12.64 -7.72
C GLU A 120 11.77 11.89 -7.77
N PRO A 121 12.66 12.08 -6.78
CA PRO A 121 13.87 11.28 -6.68
C PRO A 121 13.48 9.82 -6.39
N PRO A 122 14.23 8.84 -6.92
CA PRO A 122 13.93 7.42 -6.67
C PRO A 122 13.87 7.16 -5.16
N CYS A 123 12.83 6.43 -4.73
CA CYS A 123 12.65 6.02 -3.34
C CYS A 123 13.86 5.15 -2.94
N ARG A 124 14.86 5.76 -2.29
CA ARG A 124 16.06 5.09 -1.79
C ARG A 124 15.84 4.76 -0.31
N PRO A 125 16.15 3.54 0.14
CA PRO A 125 16.14 3.25 1.57
C PRO A 125 17.10 4.20 2.28
N ALA A 126 16.67 4.77 3.41
CA ALA A 126 17.53 5.61 4.23
C ALA A 126 18.79 4.80 4.59
N ARG A 127 19.98 5.34 4.28
CA ARG A 127 21.23 4.72 4.71
C ARG A 127 21.19 4.59 6.24
N ALA A 128 21.37 3.37 6.73
CA ALA A 128 21.64 3.15 8.14
C ALA A 128 22.82 4.04 8.53
N ARG A 129 22.65 4.90 9.54
CA ARG A 129 23.77 5.60 10.15
C ARG A 129 24.64 4.53 10.80
N GLN A 130 25.74 4.15 10.15
CA GLN A 130 26.80 3.41 10.82
C GLN A 130 27.39 4.39 11.84
N GLY A 131 27.14 4.09 13.12
CA GLY A 131 27.70 4.82 14.24
C GLY A 131 29.23 4.73 14.22
N ARG A 132 29.86 5.84 14.62
CA ARG A 132 31.28 5.93 14.88
C ARG A 132 31.65 5.23 16.18
#